data_AF-A0A222VN05-F1
#
_entry.id   AF-A0A222VN05-F1
#
_cell.length_a   1.000
_cell.length_b   1.000
_cell.length_c   1.000
_cell.angle_alpha   90.00
_cell.angle_beta   90.00
_cell.angle_gamma   90.00
#
_symmetry.space_group_name_H-M   'P 1'
#
loop_
_entity.id
_entity.type
_entity.pdbx_description
1 polymer ?
#
loop_
_entity_poly.entity_id
_entity_poly.type
_entity_poly.pdbx_seq_one_letter_code
_entity_poly.pdbx_strand_id
1 'polypeptide(L)'
;MNHREAGEPAVREATDRLLTAGRLGDLDTLSPMLGNLIAGVSAQRRLLRPVLGQLVATVVSGLERERAEGSPGWHTVELLDDRDTVVGIDSVRPSLRAVLRAVVAALNSESDDARFQLGLVCTDPDPLARLDAIAHVLAWASDVNDVNRSER
;
A
#
# COMPACT_ATOMS: atom_id res chain seq x y z
N MET A 1 -27.97 7.63 -11.71
CA MET A 1 -27.18 6.44 -11.32
C MET A 1 -25.73 6.88 -11.29
N ASN A 2 -25.18 7.10 -10.09
CA ASN A 2 -23.92 7.83 -9.91
C ASN A 2 -22.72 6.94 -10.29
N HIS A 3 -21.91 7.37 -11.27
CA HIS A 3 -20.66 6.70 -11.66
C HIS A 3 -19.62 6.54 -10.53
N ARG A 4 -19.87 7.15 -9.37
CA ARG A 4 -19.00 7.11 -8.19
C ARG A 4 -19.18 5.84 -7.33
N GLU A 5 -20.36 5.23 -7.34
CA GLU A 5 -20.65 4.01 -6.54
C GLU A 5 -20.18 2.71 -7.22
N ALA A 6 -20.02 2.70 -8.55
CA ALA A 6 -19.55 1.50 -9.27
C ALA A 6 -18.03 1.27 -9.14
N GLY A 7 -17.27 2.29 -8.74
CA GLY A 7 -15.82 2.21 -8.59
C GLY A 7 -15.39 1.55 -7.28
N GLU A 8 -16.09 1.78 -6.18
CA GLU A 8 -15.72 1.26 -4.86
C GLU A 8 -15.78 -0.29 -4.76
N PRO A 9 -16.82 -0.97 -5.29
CA PRO A 9 -16.85 -2.43 -5.33
C PRO A 9 -15.68 -3.01 -6.14
N ALA A 10 -15.37 -2.41 -7.29
CA ALA A 10 -14.28 -2.88 -8.15
C ALA A 10 -12.90 -2.69 -7.49
N VAL A 11 -12.70 -1.60 -6.75
CA VAL A 11 -11.46 -1.34 -6.01
C VAL A 11 -11.31 -2.31 -4.85
N ARG A 12 -12.40 -2.59 -4.12
CA ARG A 12 -12.41 -3.58 -3.04
C ARG A 12 -12.11 -4.98 -3.57
N GLU A 13 -12.81 -5.40 -4.62
CA GLU A 13 -12.60 -6.71 -5.26
C GLU A 13 -11.15 -6.87 -5.75
N ALA A 14 -10.60 -5.85 -6.41
CA ALA A 14 -9.22 -5.88 -6.87
C ALA A 14 -8.23 -5.99 -5.70
N THR A 15 -8.44 -5.22 -4.62
CA THR A 15 -7.60 -5.25 -3.42
C THR A 15 -7.67 -6.61 -2.72
N ASP A 16 -8.87 -7.15 -2.54
CA ASP A 16 -9.08 -8.44 -1.88
C ASP A 16 -8.47 -9.60 -2.68
N ARG A 17 -8.56 -9.56 -4.01
CA ARG A 17 -7.87 -10.53 -4.89
C ARG A 17 -6.36 -10.41 -4.78
N LEU A 18 -5.79 -9.20 -4.77
CA LEU A 18 -4.35 -9.01 -4.59
C LEU A 18 -3.87 -9.58 -3.25
N LEU A 19 -4.56 -9.25 -2.15
CA LEU A 19 -4.24 -9.77 -0.82
C LEU A 19 -4.37 -11.29 -0.74
N THR A 20 -5.37 -11.87 -1.41
CA THR A 20 -5.54 -13.33 -1.46
C THR A 20 -4.44 -13.99 -2.27
N ALA A 21 -4.13 -13.49 -3.47
CA ALA A 21 -3.07 -14.03 -4.31
C ALA A 21 -1.68 -13.90 -3.65
N GLY A 22 -1.41 -12.74 -3.03
CA GLY A 22 -0.17 -12.50 -2.29
C GLY A 22 0.03 -13.49 -1.15
N ARG A 23 -1.00 -13.70 -0.31
CA ARG A 23 -0.93 -14.67 0.80
C ARG A 23 -0.79 -16.11 0.35
N LEU A 24 -1.44 -16.50 -0.75
CA LEU A 24 -1.35 -17.87 -1.27
C LEU A 24 -0.07 -18.12 -2.08
N GLY A 25 0.76 -17.10 -2.32
CA GLY A 25 1.88 -17.20 -3.24
C GLY A 25 1.46 -17.50 -4.69
N ASP A 26 0.23 -17.16 -5.06
CA ASP A 26 -0.33 -17.40 -6.39
C ASP A 26 0.22 -16.37 -7.39
N LEU A 27 1.44 -16.62 -7.86
CA LEU A 27 2.15 -15.76 -8.80
C LEU A 27 1.47 -15.70 -10.18
N ASP A 28 0.76 -16.76 -10.56
CA ASP A 28 0.03 -16.85 -11.82
C ASP A 28 -1.16 -15.88 -11.85
N THR A 29 -1.81 -15.67 -10.70
CA THR A 29 -2.83 -14.62 -10.54
C THR A 29 -2.22 -13.24 -10.28
N LEU A 30 -1.18 -13.16 -9.45
CA LEU A 30 -0.62 -11.88 -9.00
C LEU A 30 0.06 -11.11 -10.13
N SER A 31 0.89 -11.77 -10.93
CA SER A 31 1.67 -11.15 -12.01
C SER A 31 0.80 -10.42 -13.05
N PRO A 32 -0.24 -11.05 -13.65
CA PRO A 32 -1.09 -10.34 -14.62
C PRO A 32 -1.92 -9.24 -13.98
N MET A 33 -2.34 -9.38 -12.72
CA MET A 33 -3.06 -8.32 -12.00
C MET A 33 -2.21 -7.07 -11.79
N LEU A 34 -0.98 -7.24 -11.29
CA LEU A 34 -0.03 -6.14 -11.11
C LEU A 34 0.35 -5.51 -12.46
N GLY A 35 0.64 -6.34 -13.47
CA GLY A 35 0.92 -5.88 -14.82
C GLY A 35 -0.21 -5.00 -15.38
N ASN A 36 -1.47 -5.43 -15.18
CA ASN A 36 -2.65 -4.67 -15.61
C ASN A 36 -2.84 -3.35 -14.87
N LEU A 37 -2.49 -3.26 -13.58
CA LEU A 37 -2.57 -2.01 -12.81
C LEU A 37 -1.49 -0.99 -13.24
N ILE A 38 -0.34 -1.48 -13.69
CA ILE A 38 0.85 -0.67 -13.97
C ILE A 38 0.99 -0.32 -15.45
N ALA A 39 0.45 -1.15 -16.35
CA ALA A 39 0.52 -0.96 -17.79
C ALA A 39 -0.26 0.28 -18.24
N GLY A 40 0.39 1.13 -19.03
CA GLY A 40 -0.08 2.48 -19.37
C GLY A 40 -1.39 2.59 -20.17
N VAL A 41 -1.90 1.47 -20.71
CA VAL A 41 -3.00 1.45 -21.70
C VAL A 41 -4.28 0.77 -21.17
N SER A 42 -4.26 0.21 -19.96
CA SER A 42 -5.42 -0.52 -19.42
C SER A 42 -6.44 0.43 -18.78
N ALA A 43 -7.72 0.08 -18.86
CA ALA A 43 -8.76 0.75 -18.06
C ALA A 43 -8.50 0.60 -16.54
N GLN A 44 -7.77 -0.45 -16.16
CA GLN A 44 -7.39 -0.79 -14.79
C GLN A 44 -6.28 0.10 -14.22
N ARG A 45 -5.53 0.85 -15.03
CA ARG A 45 -4.60 1.87 -14.53
C ARG A 45 -5.29 2.89 -13.63
N ARG A 46 -6.56 3.21 -13.91
CA ARG A 46 -7.38 4.11 -13.06
C ARG A 46 -7.62 3.54 -11.66
N LEU A 47 -7.48 2.23 -11.48
CA LEU A 47 -7.61 1.55 -10.19
C LEU A 47 -6.32 1.62 -9.36
N LEU A 48 -5.17 1.96 -9.94
CA LEU A 48 -3.89 1.96 -9.21
C LEU A 48 -3.94 2.86 -7.95
N ARG A 49 -4.38 4.12 -8.10
CA ARG A 49 -4.44 5.05 -6.96
C ARG A 49 -5.45 4.60 -5.89
N PRO A 50 -6.70 4.23 -6.23
CA PRO A 50 -7.64 3.68 -5.27
C PRO A 50 -7.15 2.40 -4.57
N VAL A 51 -6.56 1.46 -5.31
CA VAL A 51 -6.01 0.20 -4.76
C VAL A 51 -4.87 0.49 -3.79
N LEU A 52 -3.93 1.36 -4.16
CA LEU A 52 -2.87 1.80 -3.24
C LEU A 52 -3.45 2.45 -1.98
N GLY A 53 -4.49 3.27 -2.11
CA GLY A 53 -5.18 3.87 -0.97
C GLY A 53 -5.82 2.83 -0.05
N GLN A 54 -6.45 1.80 -0.61
CA GLN A 54 -7.04 0.73 0.18
C GLN A 54 -5.98 -0.15 0.85
N LEU A 55 -4.88 -0.47 0.17
CA LEU A 55 -3.75 -1.20 0.76
C LEU A 55 -3.10 -0.41 1.90
N VAL A 56 -2.86 0.91 1.73
CA VAL A 56 -2.38 1.77 2.81
C VAL A 56 -3.36 1.78 3.98
N ALA A 57 -4.66 1.89 3.73
CA ALA A 57 -5.66 1.83 4.80
C ALA A 57 -5.63 0.48 5.54
N THR A 58 -5.43 -0.63 4.83
CA THR A 58 -5.25 -1.96 5.44
C THR A 58 -4.02 -2.00 6.35
N VAL A 59 -2.88 -1.45 5.90
CA VAL A 59 -1.66 -1.34 6.71
C VAL A 59 -1.91 -0.52 7.98
N VAL A 60 -2.48 0.68 7.83
CA VAL A 60 -2.77 1.60 8.94
C VAL A 60 -3.70 0.95 9.96
N SER A 61 -4.79 0.34 9.52
CA SER A 61 -5.72 -0.38 10.41
C SER A 61 -5.07 -1.58 11.09
N GLY A 62 -4.07 -2.23 10.48
CA GLY A 62 -3.28 -3.28 11.12
C GLY A 62 -2.42 -2.74 12.24
N LEU A 63 -1.63 -1.69 11.95
CA LEU A 63 -0.74 -1.04 12.91
C LEU A 63 -1.49 -0.39 14.08
N GLU A 64 -2.65 0.22 13.83
CA GLU A 64 -3.47 0.79 14.90
C GLU A 64 -4.02 -0.26 15.86
N ARG A 65 -4.23 -1.50 15.41
CA ARG A 65 -4.66 -2.60 16.29
C ARG A 65 -3.54 -3.10 17.19
N GLU A 66 -2.29 -3.06 16.71
CA GLU A 66 -1.10 -3.43 17.50
C GLU A 66 -0.72 -2.35 18.53
N ARG A 67 -1.27 -1.13 18.40
CA ARG A 67 -1.00 -0.03 19.32
C ARG A 67 -1.54 -0.36 20.71
N ALA A 68 -0.65 -0.34 21.70
CA ALA A 68 -1.05 -0.39 23.10
C ALA A 68 -1.99 0.77 23.46
N GLU A 69 -3.08 0.46 24.19
CA GLU A 69 -4.04 1.46 24.66
C GLU A 69 -3.31 2.60 25.40
N GLY A 70 -3.53 3.84 24.97
CA GLY A 70 -3.02 5.02 25.68
C GLY A 70 -1.61 5.48 25.32
N SER A 71 -1.07 5.16 24.14
CA SER A 71 0.12 5.83 23.59
C SER A 71 -0.25 7.05 22.73
N PRO A 72 -0.61 8.24 23.26
CA PRO A 72 -0.78 9.44 22.43
C PRO A 72 0.58 9.86 21.86
N GLY A 73 0.64 10.15 20.56
CA GLY A 73 1.88 10.59 19.93
C GLY A 73 1.77 10.68 18.41
N TRP A 74 2.75 11.35 17.82
CA TRP A 74 2.98 11.35 16.38
C TRP A 74 3.65 10.05 15.96
N HIS A 75 3.21 9.52 14.82
CA HIS A 75 3.84 8.37 14.20
C HIS A 75 5.05 8.84 13.39
N THR A 76 6.19 8.21 13.62
CA THR A 76 7.40 8.35 12.81
C THR A 76 7.80 6.97 12.29
N VAL A 77 8.66 6.94 11.28
CA VAL A 77 9.18 5.68 10.71
C VAL A 77 10.69 5.67 10.85
N GLU A 78 11.21 4.57 11.36
CA GLU A 78 12.63 4.23 11.32
C GLU A 78 12.80 3.11 10.29
N LEU A 79 13.79 3.26 9.41
CA LEU A 79 14.08 2.28 8.39
C LEU A 79 15.35 1.54 8.77
N LEU A 80 15.29 0.22 8.70
CA LEU A 80 16.40 -0.67 8.98
C LEU A 80 16.74 -1.45 7.72
N ASP A 81 18.03 -1.74 7.51
CA ASP A 81 18.48 -2.71 6.51
C ASP A 81 18.40 -4.16 7.04
N ASP A 82 18.90 -5.12 6.27
CA ASP A 82 18.94 -6.55 6.62
C ASP A 82 19.88 -6.87 7.80
N ARG A 83 20.59 -5.87 8.32
CA ARG A 83 21.52 -5.97 9.44
C ARG A 83 21.08 -5.10 10.62
N ASP A 84 19.80 -4.73 10.67
CA ASP A 84 19.22 -3.86 11.70
C ASP A 84 19.93 -2.50 11.82
N THR A 85 20.53 -2.02 10.73
CA THR A 85 21.20 -0.70 10.70
C THR A 85 20.25 0.36 10.19
N VAL A 86 20.18 1.49 10.91
CA VAL A 86 19.36 2.64 10.53
C VAL A 86 19.80 3.18 9.17
N VAL A 87 18.87 3.24 8.23
CA VAL A 87 19.07 3.83 6.91
C VAL A 87 18.25 5.10 6.74
N GLY A 88 18.85 6.10 6.09
CA GLY A 88 18.15 7.35 5.80
C GLY A 88 17.06 7.15 4.76
N ILE A 89 15.92 7.81 4.91
CA ILE A 89 14.79 7.77 3.97
C ILE A 89 15.19 8.09 2.51
N ASP A 90 16.28 8.84 2.32
CA ASP A 90 16.79 9.20 0.99
C ASP A 90 17.45 8.04 0.23
N SER A 91 17.84 6.96 0.92
CA SER A 91 18.34 5.73 0.28
C SER A 91 17.22 4.90 -0.36
N VAL A 92 15.97 5.15 0.02
CA VAL A 92 14.80 4.44 -0.51
C VAL A 92 14.42 4.99 -1.88
N ARG A 93 14.08 4.08 -2.80
CA ARG A 93 13.58 4.45 -4.13
C ARG A 93 12.40 5.43 -4.04
N PRO A 94 12.31 6.45 -4.92
CA PRO A 94 11.31 7.51 -4.80
C PRO A 94 9.86 7.03 -4.65
N SER A 95 9.41 6.08 -5.47
CA SER A 95 8.06 5.53 -5.39
C SER A 95 7.78 4.80 -4.07
N LEU A 96 8.72 3.97 -3.61
CA LEU A 96 8.58 3.28 -2.31
C LEU A 96 8.58 4.27 -1.14
N ARG A 97 9.45 5.29 -1.20
CA ARG A 97 9.48 6.39 -0.22
C ARG A 97 8.14 7.13 -0.16
N ALA A 98 7.51 7.38 -1.31
CA ALA A 98 6.19 8.01 -1.35
C ALA A 98 5.13 7.12 -0.67
N VAL A 99 5.13 5.80 -0.90
CA VAL A 99 4.22 4.88 -0.18
C VAL A 99 4.45 4.92 1.33
N LEU A 100 5.71 4.87 1.79
CA LEU A 100 6.04 4.98 3.23
C LEU A 100 5.48 6.28 3.83
N ARG A 101 5.70 7.40 3.14
CA ARG A 101 5.17 8.71 3.57
C ARG A 101 3.64 8.72 3.56
N ALA A 102 2.99 8.02 2.63
CA ALA A 102 1.54 7.89 2.62
C ALA A 102 1.00 7.14 3.84
N VAL A 103 1.69 6.07 4.27
CA VAL A 103 1.34 5.32 5.48
C VAL A 103 1.51 6.19 6.73
N VAL A 104 2.65 6.89 6.86
CA VAL A 104 2.92 7.78 8.01
C VAL A 104 1.93 8.94 8.06
N ALA A 105 1.64 9.57 6.92
CA ALA A 105 0.64 10.64 6.85
C ALA A 105 -0.75 10.12 7.25
N ALA A 106 -1.14 8.92 6.79
CA ALA A 106 -2.42 8.32 7.15
C ALA A 106 -2.52 8.00 8.66
N LEU A 107 -1.45 7.46 9.27
CA LEU A 107 -1.36 7.25 10.72
C LEU A 107 -1.48 8.55 11.52
N ASN A 108 -0.96 9.66 10.98
CA ASN A 108 -1.04 10.98 11.59
C ASN A 108 -2.34 11.75 11.22
N SER A 109 -3.33 11.10 10.59
CA SER A 109 -4.57 11.71 10.12
C SER A 109 -4.42 12.83 9.07
N GLU A 110 -3.29 12.84 8.34
CA GLU A 110 -2.96 13.80 7.28
C GLU A 110 -3.41 13.27 5.92
N SER A 111 -4.74 13.20 5.72
CA SER A 111 -5.32 12.52 4.54
C SER A 111 -4.95 13.14 3.19
N ASP A 112 -4.72 14.45 3.14
CA ASP A 112 -4.31 15.13 1.90
C ASP A 112 -2.86 14.84 1.52
N ASP A 113 -1.99 14.76 2.51
CA ASP A 113 -0.58 14.37 2.33
C ASP A 113 -0.51 12.91 1.87
N ALA A 114 -1.28 12.00 2.49
CA ALA A 114 -1.37 10.62 2.03
C ALA A 114 -1.83 10.54 0.56
N ARG A 115 -2.87 11.30 0.18
CA ARG A 115 -3.38 11.36 -1.20
C ARG A 115 -2.35 11.93 -2.18
N PHE A 116 -1.56 12.92 -1.76
CA PHE A 116 -0.51 13.53 -2.56
C PHE A 116 0.62 12.53 -2.81
N GLN A 117 1.11 11.86 -1.77
CA GLN A 117 2.18 10.86 -1.88
C GLN A 117 1.76 9.69 -2.80
N LEU A 118 0.55 9.17 -2.66
CA LEU A 118 0.03 8.15 -3.59
C LEU A 118 -0.08 8.65 -5.03
N GLY A 119 -0.35 9.95 -5.21
CA GLY A 119 -0.31 10.60 -6.52
C GLY A 119 1.08 10.51 -7.16
N LEU A 120 2.15 10.75 -6.38
CA LEU A 120 3.53 10.67 -6.87
C LEU A 120 3.86 9.28 -7.42
N VAL A 121 3.46 8.22 -6.71
CA VAL A 121 3.63 6.84 -7.17
C VAL A 121 2.93 6.61 -8.51
N CYS A 122 1.69 7.07 -8.66
CA CYS A 122 0.93 6.89 -9.90
C CYS A 122 1.49 7.67 -11.09
N THR A 123 2.24 8.75 -10.83
CA THR A 123 2.86 9.61 -11.85
C THR A 123 4.31 9.25 -12.14
N ASP A 124 4.94 8.36 -11.36
CA ASP A 124 6.30 7.90 -11.63
C ASP A 124 6.37 7.32 -13.05
N PRO A 125 7.29 7.76 -13.92
CA PRO A 125 7.37 7.25 -15.28
C PRO A 125 7.81 5.78 -15.34
N ASP A 126 8.58 5.30 -14.36
CA ASP A 126 9.14 3.95 -14.36
C ASP A 126 8.10 2.91 -13.88
N PRO A 127 7.64 1.99 -14.76
CA PRO A 127 6.72 0.93 -14.34
C PRO A 127 7.29 0.02 -13.27
N LEU A 128 8.60 -0.19 -13.23
CA LEU A 128 9.23 -1.03 -12.20
C LEU A 128 9.22 -0.34 -10.84
N ALA A 129 9.45 0.97 -10.79
CA ALA A 129 9.29 1.73 -9.54
C ALA A 129 7.85 1.69 -9.00
N ARG A 130 6.84 1.73 -9.88
CA ARG A 130 5.43 1.54 -9.51
C ARG A 130 5.15 0.11 -9.02
N LEU A 131 5.75 -0.88 -9.67
CA LEU A 131 5.66 -2.30 -9.28
C LEU A 131 6.26 -2.53 -7.89
N ASP A 132 7.47 -2.01 -7.66
CA ASP A 132 8.15 -2.10 -6.36
C ASP A 132 7.27 -1.52 -5.25
N ALA A 133 6.71 -0.32 -5.47
CA ALA A 133 5.85 0.34 -4.51
C ALA A 133 4.57 -0.45 -4.16
N ILE A 134 3.86 -0.96 -5.17
CA ILE A 134 2.65 -1.76 -4.93
C ILE A 134 2.97 -3.12 -4.31
N ALA A 135 4.09 -3.75 -4.67
CA ALA A 135 4.52 -5.02 -4.10
C ALA A 135 4.85 -4.88 -2.61
N HIS A 136 5.57 -3.82 -2.22
CA HIS A 136 5.90 -3.58 -0.81
C HIS A 136 4.66 -3.28 0.04
N VAL A 137 3.75 -2.42 -0.41
CA VAL A 137 2.53 -2.15 0.37
C VAL A 137 1.62 -3.37 0.45
N LEU A 138 1.61 -4.20 -0.59
CA LEU A 138 0.88 -5.48 -0.57
C LEU A 138 1.49 -6.47 0.43
N ALA A 139 2.83 -6.55 0.50
CA ALA A 139 3.53 -7.36 1.48
C ALA A 139 3.19 -6.90 2.90
N TRP A 140 3.34 -5.61 3.21
CA TRP A 140 2.98 -5.07 4.53
C TRP A 140 1.51 -5.30 4.87
N ALA A 141 0.60 -5.10 3.92
CA ALA A 141 -0.84 -5.33 4.13
C ALA A 141 -1.17 -6.81 4.36
N SER A 142 -0.36 -7.73 3.84
CA SER A 142 -0.49 -9.16 4.08
C SER A 142 0.05 -9.51 5.47
N ASP A 143 1.24 -9.03 5.82
CA ASP A 143 1.90 -9.27 7.10
C ASP A 143 1.02 -8.83 8.27
N VAL A 144 0.53 -7.58 8.25
CA VAL A 144 -0.34 -7.10 9.34
C VAL A 144 -1.64 -7.89 9.41
N ASN A 145 -2.17 -8.42 8.31
CA ASN A 145 -3.38 -9.23 8.34
C ASN A 145 -3.15 -10.63 8.90
N ASP A 146 -1.96 -11.20 8.71
CA ASP A 146 -1.61 -12.53 9.21
C ASP A 146 -1.29 -12.51 10.72
N VAL A 147 -0.63 -11.46 11.22
CA VAL A 147 -0.44 -11.22 12.67
C VAL A 147 -1.81 -11.22 13.38
N ASN A 148 -2.79 -10.51 12.83
CA ASN A 148 -4.13 -10.39 13.39
C ASN A 148 -4.95 -11.70 13.42
N ARG A 149 -4.56 -12.74 12.67
CA ARG A 149 -5.24 -14.04 12.67
C ARG A 149 -4.62 -15.02 13.67
N SER A 150 -3.35 -14.84 14.05
CA SER A 150 -2.66 -15.71 15.00
C SER A 150 -3.05 -15.45 16.46
N GLU A 151 -3.62 -14.28 16.74
CA GLU A 151 -4.09 -13.86 18.07
C GLU A 151 -5.60 -14.12 18.33
N ARG A 152 -6.30 -14.77 17.39
CA ARG A 152 -7.71 -15.20 17.52
C ARG A 152 -7.83 -16.70 17.58
#